data_AF-A0A1X6NGL2-F1
#
_entry.id   AF-A0A1X6NGL2-F1
#
_cell.length_a   1.000
_cell.length_b   1.000
_cell.length_c   1.000
_cell.angle_alpha   90.00
_cell.angle_beta   90.00
_cell.angle_gamma   90.00
#
_symmetry.space_group_name_H-M   'P 1'
#
loop_
_entity.id
_entity.type
_entity.pdbx_description
1 polymer ?
#
loop_
_entity_poly.entity_id
_entity_poly.type
_entity_poly.pdbx_seq_one_letter_code
_entity_poly.pdbx_strand_id
1 'polypeptide(L)'
;MVAYLWLVWYESSCRMSPRHWALAVTYEAHDLAYATFYEVFRDGNAAHYQPRVVRRVHLTSKHGNTPYAGKLLLGEINDQVLGALEMYSETATELVNSHTKKRGIHELACHDWAIIIVRSLEDALLLPRGALSRVEKSPRFG
;
A
#
# COMPACT_ATOMS: atom_id res chain seq x y z
N MET A 1 -1.16 21.77 0.54
CA MET A 1 0.25 21.37 0.33
C MET A 1 0.25 20.24 -0.69
N VAL A 2 1.36 19.98 -1.39
CA VAL A 2 1.44 18.83 -2.32
C VAL A 2 2.25 17.74 -1.62
N ALA A 3 1.71 16.53 -1.58
CA ALA A 3 2.41 15.35 -1.07
C ALA A 3 2.57 14.32 -2.20
N TYR A 4 3.54 13.43 -2.07
CA TYR A 4 3.84 12.39 -3.05
C TYR A 4 3.37 11.04 -2.52
N LEU A 5 2.54 10.36 -3.31
CA LEU A 5 2.07 9.01 -3.02
C LEU A 5 2.95 7.99 -3.73
N TRP A 6 3.43 7.01 -2.97
CA TRP A 6 4.30 5.95 -3.44
C TRP A 6 3.66 4.59 -3.17
N LEU A 7 3.88 3.64 -4.07
CA LEU A 7 3.76 2.22 -3.75
C LEU A 7 5.15 1.71 -3.35
N VAL A 8 5.24 1.02 -2.23
CA VAL A 8 6.48 0.42 -1.72
C VAL A 8 6.24 -1.06 -1.48
N TRP A 9 7.22 -1.90 -1.78
CA TRP A 9 7.14 -3.33 -1.49
C TRP A 9 8.41 -3.86 -0.83
N TYR A 10 8.23 -4.85 0.04
CA TYR A 10 9.30 -5.50 0.78
C TYR A 10 9.06 -7.00 0.90
N GLU A 11 10.13 -7.76 1.15
CA GLU A 11 10.04 -9.20 1.38
C GLU A 11 9.30 -9.45 2.68
N SER A 12 8.33 -10.37 2.63
CA SER A 12 7.70 -10.84 3.85
C SER A 12 8.68 -11.71 4.63
N SER A 13 8.57 -11.67 5.97
CA SER A 13 9.39 -12.48 6.87
C SER A 13 9.26 -13.99 6.63
N CYS A 14 8.19 -14.42 5.97
CA CYS A 14 8.00 -15.81 5.53
C CYS A 14 8.41 -15.97 4.06
N ARG A 15 9.45 -16.78 3.81
CA ARG A 15 10.04 -17.04 2.47
C ARG A 15 9.08 -17.59 1.41
N MET A 16 7.90 -18.07 1.82
CA MET A 16 6.87 -18.60 0.90
C MET A 16 5.63 -17.71 0.81
N SER A 17 5.67 -16.50 1.36
CA SER A 17 4.55 -15.56 1.33
C SER A 17 4.78 -14.46 0.30
N PRO A 18 3.70 -13.90 -0.29
CA PRO A 18 3.81 -12.79 -1.23
C PRO A 18 4.57 -11.62 -0.62
N ARG A 19 5.21 -10.81 -1.48
CA ARG A 19 5.81 -9.53 -1.04
C ARG A 19 4.75 -8.68 -0.39
N HIS A 20 5.09 -7.90 0.63
CA HIS A 20 4.10 -7.03 1.24
C HIS A 20 4.10 -5.66 0.54
N TRP A 21 2.92 -5.16 0.20
CA TRP A 21 2.75 -3.84 -0.41
C TRP A 21 2.30 -2.84 0.66
N ALA A 22 2.84 -1.63 0.58
CA ALA A 22 2.45 -0.50 1.41
C ALA A 22 2.32 0.75 0.54
N LEU A 23 1.38 1.62 0.88
CA LEU A 23 1.31 2.96 0.33
C LEU A 23 2.08 3.88 1.25
N ALA A 24 3.00 4.68 0.71
CA ALA A 24 3.78 5.64 1.49
C ALA A 24 3.49 7.06 1.00
N VAL A 25 3.37 8.00 1.92
CA VAL A 25 3.20 9.43 1.61
C VAL A 25 4.36 10.22 2.14
N THR A 26 5.01 11.00 1.29
CA THR A 26 6.04 11.98 1.67
C THR A 26 5.63 13.39 1.28
N TYR A 27 6.13 14.40 1.99
CA TYR A 27 5.96 15.81 1.57
C TYR A 27 7.07 16.30 0.65
N GLU A 28 8.11 15.48 0.49
CA GLU A 28 9.29 15.79 -0.29
C GLU A 28 9.61 14.61 -1.22
N ALA A 29 10.09 14.89 -2.43
CA ALA A 29 10.37 13.88 -3.45
C ALA A 29 11.71 13.15 -3.26
N HIS A 30 12.49 13.50 -2.23
CA HIS A 30 13.81 12.93 -2.00
C HIS A 30 13.78 11.67 -1.13
N ASP A 31 14.74 10.80 -1.39
CA ASP A 31 14.84 9.44 -0.84
C ASP A 31 15.01 9.37 0.70
N LEU A 32 15.48 10.46 1.31
CA LEU A 32 15.64 10.59 2.76
C LEU A 32 14.40 11.17 3.45
N ALA A 33 13.35 11.52 2.71
CA ALA A 33 12.14 12.10 3.27
C ALA A 33 11.48 11.16 4.28
N TYR A 34 10.90 11.75 5.32
CA TYR A 34 10.02 11.04 6.22
C TYR A 34 8.69 10.76 5.53
N ALA A 35 8.25 9.53 5.64
CA ALA A 35 7.02 9.05 5.06
C ALA A 35 6.05 8.55 6.14
N THR A 36 4.77 8.60 5.78
CA THR A 36 3.72 7.87 6.47
C THR A 36 3.33 6.67 5.64
N PHE A 37 3.48 5.47 6.19
CA PHE A 37 3.12 4.21 5.57
C PHE A 37 1.72 3.79 5.99
N TYR A 38 0.99 3.30 5.01
CA TYR A 38 -0.30 2.65 5.14
C TYR A 38 -0.08 1.24 4.64
N GLU A 39 -0.31 0.26 5.50
CA GLU A 39 -0.05 -1.14 5.19
C GLU A 39 -1.14 -2.03 5.76
N VAL A 40 -1.23 -3.26 5.28
CA VAL A 40 -2.29 -4.18 5.65
C VAL A 40 -1.70 -5.53 6.03
N PHE A 41 -1.57 -5.77 7.33
CA PHE A 41 -0.94 -6.99 7.81
C PHE A 41 -2.00 -8.05 8.14
N ARG A 42 -1.59 -9.31 8.06
CA ARG A 42 -2.39 -10.45 8.52
C ARG A 42 -1.85 -10.90 9.87
N ASP A 43 -2.69 -10.89 10.89
CA ASP A 43 -2.33 -11.48 12.17
C ASP A 43 -2.29 -13.01 12.05
N GLY A 44 -1.27 -13.65 12.62
CA GLY A 44 -0.92 -15.06 12.37
C GLY A 44 -2.02 -16.07 12.74
N ASN A 45 -2.94 -15.69 13.63
CA ASN A 45 -4.10 -16.49 14.02
C ASN A 45 -5.41 -16.06 13.34
N ALA A 46 -5.39 -15.00 12.53
CA ALA A 46 -6.57 -14.41 11.92
C ALA A 46 -6.70 -14.76 10.43
N ALA A 47 -7.94 -15.03 10.01
CA ALA A 47 -8.31 -15.09 8.60
C ALA A 47 -8.58 -13.69 8.00
N HIS A 48 -8.41 -12.63 8.79
CA HIS A 48 -8.64 -11.24 8.39
C HIS A 48 -7.36 -10.42 8.40
N TYR A 49 -7.32 -9.49 7.46
CA TYR A 49 -6.32 -8.44 7.38
C TYR A 49 -6.71 -7.25 8.27
N GLN A 50 -5.72 -6.54 8.79
CA GLN A 50 -5.89 -5.32 9.57
C GLN A 50 -5.08 -4.18 8.96
N PRO A 51 -5.67 -2.98 8.80
CA PRO A 51 -4.94 -1.81 8.37
C PRO A 51 -3.99 -1.35 9.48
N ARG A 52 -2.85 -0.77 9.08
CA ARG A 52 -1.88 -0.19 9.99
C ARG A 52 -1.27 1.04 9.37
N VAL A 53 -1.14 2.09 10.18
CA VAL A 53 -0.46 3.32 9.80
C VAL A 53 0.81 3.48 10.60
N VAL A 54 1.94 3.65 9.91
CA VAL A 54 3.26 3.85 10.53
C VAL A 54 3.83 5.18 10.09
N ARG A 55 3.97 6.12 11.02
CA ARG A 55 4.43 7.49 10.75
C ARG A 55 5.94 7.61 10.98
N ARG A 56 6.57 8.60 10.33
CA ARG A 56 8.00 8.97 10.50
C ARG A 56 8.98 7.85 10.10
N VAL A 57 8.71 7.19 8.98
CA VAL A 57 9.60 6.15 8.42
C VAL A 57 10.35 6.72 7.22
N HIS A 58 11.67 6.53 7.15
CA HIS A 58 12.41 6.96 5.96
C HIS A 58 12.11 6.06 4.76
N LEU A 59 11.95 6.66 3.59
CA LEU A 59 11.66 5.95 2.35
C LEU A 59 12.86 5.11 1.81
N THR A 60 14.02 5.24 2.45
CA THR A 60 15.26 4.47 2.24
C THR A 60 15.60 3.49 3.36
N SER A 61 14.84 3.51 4.46
CA SER A 61 15.12 2.70 5.64
C SER A 61 14.59 1.28 5.49
N LYS A 62 15.07 0.36 6.35
CA LYS A 62 14.40 -0.92 6.59
C LYS A 62 12.99 -0.66 7.13
N HIS A 63 12.00 -1.38 6.63
CA HIS A 63 10.65 -1.40 7.19
C HIS A 63 10.54 -2.56 8.15
N GLY A 64 10.51 -2.24 9.45
CA GLY A 64 10.76 -3.25 10.48
C GLY A 64 12.15 -3.87 10.30
N ASN A 65 12.25 -5.20 10.36
CA ASN A 65 13.53 -5.91 10.20
C ASN A 65 13.93 -6.18 8.74
N THR A 66 13.10 -5.80 7.77
CA THR A 66 13.26 -6.16 6.36
C THR A 66 13.55 -4.93 5.48
N PRO A 67 14.55 -4.98 4.58
CA PRO A 67 14.81 -3.90 3.64
C PRO A 67 13.71 -3.80 2.56
N TYR A 68 13.49 -2.59 2.03
CA TYR A 68 12.63 -2.42 0.86
C TYR A 68 13.23 -3.12 -0.37
N ALA A 69 12.38 -3.82 -1.11
CA ALA A 69 12.74 -4.45 -2.37
C ALA A 69 12.46 -3.54 -3.58
N GLY A 70 11.69 -2.47 -3.40
CA GLY A 70 11.50 -1.44 -4.41
C GLY A 70 10.36 -0.48 -4.09
N LYS A 71 10.23 0.55 -4.92
CA LYS A 71 9.21 1.59 -4.82
C LYS A 71 8.81 2.14 -6.18
N LEU A 72 7.63 2.74 -6.26
CA LEU A 72 7.05 3.36 -7.45
C LEU A 72 6.33 4.65 -7.05
N LEU A 73 6.69 5.78 -7.65
CA LEU A 73 5.95 7.04 -7.49
C LEU A 73 4.62 6.96 -8.24
N LEU A 74 3.50 7.03 -7.52
CA LEU A 74 2.16 6.99 -8.08
C LEU A 74 1.73 8.35 -8.63
N GLY A 75 2.05 9.42 -7.90
CA GLY A 75 1.75 10.79 -8.30
C GLY A 75 1.75 11.72 -7.11
N GLU A 76 1.42 12.98 -7.41
CA GLU A 76 1.16 14.00 -6.41
C GLU A 76 -0.29 13.90 -5.92
N ILE A 77 -0.49 14.07 -4.62
CA ILE A 77 -1.78 14.06 -3.95
C ILE A 77 -1.95 15.34 -3.13
N ASN A 78 -3.19 15.78 -2.95
CA ASN A 78 -3.52 16.96 -2.16
C ASN A 78 -3.85 16.59 -0.71
N ASP A 79 -4.03 17.62 0.14
CA ASP A 79 -4.33 17.44 1.56
C ASP A 79 -5.66 16.70 1.82
N GLN A 80 -6.61 16.77 0.87
CA GLN A 80 -7.89 16.04 0.98
C GLN A 80 -7.66 14.52 0.90
N VAL A 81 -6.88 14.08 -0.08
CA VAL A 81 -6.51 12.66 -0.24
C VAL A 81 -5.71 12.18 0.98
N LEU A 82 -4.77 13.00 1.45
CA LEU A 82 -3.98 12.68 2.64
C LEU A 82 -4.88 12.46 3.87
N GLY A 83 -5.83 13.37 4.11
CA GLY A 83 -6.77 13.26 5.24
C GLY A 83 -7.71 12.06 5.14
N ALA A 84 -8.00 11.59 3.92
CA ALA A 84 -8.88 10.45 3.67
C ALA A 84 -8.15 9.09 3.59
N LEU A 85 -6.81 9.07 3.45
CA LEU A 85 -6.08 7.85 3.11
C LEU A 85 -6.18 6.76 4.19
N GLU A 86 -6.27 7.14 5.46
CA GLU A 86 -6.46 6.21 6.59
C GLU A 86 -7.85 5.57 6.52
N MET A 87 -8.89 6.34 6.25
CA MET A 87 -10.25 5.82 6.03
C MET A 87 -10.32 4.93 4.78
N TYR A 88 -9.59 5.28 3.73
CA TYR A 88 -9.52 4.48 2.51
C TYR A 88 -8.80 3.15 2.75
N SER A 89 -7.73 3.12 3.56
CA SER A 89 -7.05 1.86 3.91
C SER A 89 -7.94 0.96 4.76
N GLU A 90 -8.71 1.50 5.70
CA GLU A 90 -9.72 0.76 6.45
C GLU A 90 -10.77 0.15 5.53
N THR A 91 -11.42 0.98 4.71
CA THR A 91 -12.49 0.55 3.79
C THR A 91 -12.00 -0.50 2.79
N ALA A 92 -10.82 -0.28 2.18
CA ALA A 92 -10.24 -1.23 1.23
C ALA A 92 -9.90 -2.57 1.90
N THR A 93 -9.41 -2.54 3.15
CA THR A 93 -9.12 -3.75 3.92
C THR A 93 -10.39 -4.54 4.24
N GLU A 94 -11.48 -3.86 4.61
CA GLU A 94 -12.78 -4.51 4.84
C GLU A 94 -13.33 -5.16 3.58
N LEU A 95 -13.23 -4.49 2.42
CA LEU A 95 -13.61 -5.05 1.13
C LEU A 95 -12.81 -6.32 0.84
N VAL A 96 -11.48 -6.26 0.96
CA VAL A 96 -10.59 -7.42 0.77
C VAL A 96 -10.98 -8.58 1.71
N ASN A 97 -11.22 -8.30 2.98
CA ASN A 97 -11.66 -9.30 3.96
C ASN A 97 -13.00 -9.95 3.57
N SER A 98 -13.96 -9.15 3.08
CA SER A 98 -15.28 -9.64 2.66
C SER A 98 -15.20 -10.56 1.44
N HIS A 99 -14.30 -10.27 0.50
CA HIS A 99 -14.07 -11.08 -0.70
C HIS A 99 -13.28 -12.36 -0.39
N THR A 100 -12.28 -12.27 0.50
CA THR A 100 -11.48 -13.42 0.93
C THR A 100 -12.35 -14.49 1.62
N LYS A 101 -13.32 -14.07 2.44
CA LYS A 101 -14.31 -14.99 3.06
C LYS A 101 -15.16 -15.75 2.04
N LYS A 102 -15.43 -15.18 0.87
CA LYS A 102 -16.30 -15.76 -0.16
C LYS A 102 -15.58 -16.69 -1.14
N ARG A 103 -14.28 -16.45 -1.42
CA ARG A 103 -13.52 -17.16 -2.47
C ARG A 103 -12.59 -18.27 -1.98
N GLY A 104 -12.40 -18.42 -0.67
CA GLY A 104 -11.44 -19.36 -0.11
C GLY A 104 -10.00 -18.83 -0.15
N ILE A 105 -9.10 -19.50 0.58
CA ILE A 105 -7.76 -19.01 1.00
C ILE A 105 -6.75 -18.85 -0.16
N HIS A 106 -7.12 -19.19 -1.40
CA HIS A 106 -6.17 -19.36 -2.51
C HIS A 106 -5.87 -18.13 -3.38
N GLU A 107 -6.55 -16.99 -3.21
CA GLU A 107 -6.23 -15.77 -3.97
C GLU A 107 -5.51 -14.73 -3.11
N LEU A 108 -4.46 -14.12 -3.67
CA LEU A 108 -3.51 -13.21 -3.03
C LEU A 108 -4.12 -11.82 -2.76
N ALA A 109 -5.20 -11.81 -2.00
CA ALA A 109 -6.01 -10.62 -1.75
C ALA A 109 -5.27 -9.53 -0.94
N CYS A 110 -4.09 -9.84 -0.38
CA CYS A 110 -3.31 -8.89 0.41
C CYS A 110 -2.77 -7.69 -0.39
N HIS A 111 -2.77 -7.73 -1.73
CA HIS A 111 -2.37 -6.58 -2.55
C HIS A 111 -3.56 -5.77 -3.06
N ASP A 112 -4.74 -6.39 -3.07
CA ASP A 112 -5.93 -5.83 -3.68
C ASP A 112 -6.38 -4.55 -2.98
N TRP A 113 -6.10 -4.39 -1.67
CA TRP A 113 -6.44 -3.16 -0.95
C TRP A 113 -5.75 -1.94 -1.58
N ALA A 114 -4.47 -2.06 -1.96
CA ALA A 114 -3.72 -0.98 -2.58
C ALA A 114 -4.22 -0.73 -4.01
N ILE A 115 -4.58 -1.79 -4.75
CA ILE A 115 -5.18 -1.68 -6.09
C ILE A 115 -6.52 -0.95 -6.04
N ILE A 116 -7.38 -1.28 -5.06
CA ILE A 116 -8.68 -0.63 -4.85
C ILE A 116 -8.48 0.87 -4.62
N ILE A 117 -7.60 1.25 -3.71
CA ILE A 117 -7.33 2.68 -3.42
C ILE A 117 -6.80 3.39 -4.66
N VAL A 118 -5.79 2.83 -5.32
CA VAL A 118 -5.18 3.48 -6.49
C VAL A 118 -6.17 3.61 -7.64
N ARG A 119 -7.00 2.60 -7.88
CA ARG A 119 -8.10 2.69 -8.86
C ARG A 119 -9.05 3.82 -8.50
N SER A 120 -9.54 3.86 -7.26
CA SER A 120 -10.48 4.91 -6.81
C SER A 120 -9.90 6.31 -6.95
N LEU A 121 -8.61 6.49 -6.64
CA LEU A 121 -7.93 7.78 -6.81
C LEU A 121 -7.72 8.15 -8.28
N GLU A 122 -7.38 7.20 -9.15
CA GLU A 122 -7.25 7.44 -10.59
C GLU A 122 -8.60 7.76 -11.24
N ASP A 123 -9.66 7.02 -10.89
CA ASP A 123 -11.03 7.25 -11.39
C ASP A 123 -11.56 8.64 -10.97
N ALA A 124 -11.18 9.10 -9.78
CA ALA A 124 -11.50 10.43 -9.28
C ALA A 124 -10.59 11.55 -9.84
N LEU A 125 -9.65 11.22 -10.75
CA LEU A 125 -8.66 12.14 -11.31
C LEU A 125 -7.72 12.76 -10.25
N LEU A 126 -7.54 12.07 -9.12
CA LEU A 126 -6.64 12.43 -8.03
C LEU A 126 -5.25 11.79 -8.18
N LEU A 127 -5.09 10.91 -9.17
CA LEU A 127 -3.80 10.39 -9.62
C LEU A 127 -3.67 10.51 -11.16
N PRO A 128 -2.44 10.57 -11.68
CA PRO A 128 -2.19 10.53 -13.12
C PRO A 128 -2.75 9.26 -13.77
N ARG A 129 -3.27 9.40 -14.99
CA ARG A 129 -3.71 8.25 -15.80
C ARG A 129 -2.56 7.24 -15.98
N GLY A 130 -2.89 5.97 -15.84
CA GLY A 130 -1.94 4.85 -15.91
C GLY A 130 -1.29 4.51 -14.57
N ALA A 131 -1.63 5.18 -13.46
CA ALA A 131 -1.14 4.83 -12.13
C ALA A 131 -1.49 3.38 -11.77
N LEU A 132 -2.75 2.98 -11.96
CA LEU A 132 -3.26 1.64 -11.75
C LEU A 132 -2.51 0.61 -12.59
N SER A 133 -2.31 0.88 -13.89
CA SER A 133 -1.60 -0.05 -14.78
C SER A 133 -0.16 -0.31 -14.31
N ARG A 134 0.52 0.70 -13.76
CA ARG A 134 1.87 0.52 -13.20
C ARG A 134 1.85 -0.25 -11.88
N VAL A 135 0.85 -0.02 -11.03
CA VAL A 135 0.66 -0.81 -9.79
C VAL A 135 0.41 -2.27 -10.12
N GLU A 136 -0.47 -2.56 -11.09
CA GLU A 136 -0.79 -3.94 -11.47
C GLU A 136 0.43 -4.73 -11.98
N LYS A 137 1.38 -4.04 -12.64
CA LYS A 137 2.66 -4.58 -13.12
C LYS A 137 3.75 -4.68 -12.05
N SER A 138 3.49 -4.19 -10.84
CA SER A 138 4.48 -4.19 -9.76
C SER A 138 4.71 -5.61 -9.20
N PRO A 139 5.91 -5.90 -8.66
CA PRO A 139 6.22 -7.24 -8.16
C PRO A 139 5.33 -7.68 -6.99
N ARG A 140 4.56 -8.77 -7.17
CA ARG A 140 3.73 -9.41 -6.13
C ARG A 140 4.44 -10.60 -5.46
N PHE A 141 5.36 -11.21 -6.19
CA PHE A 141 6.15 -12.36 -5.79
C PHE A 141 7.64 -12.08 -6.04
N GLY A 142 8.50 -12.76 -5.30
CA GLY A 142 9.95 -12.72 -5.43
C GLY A 142 10.54 -13.96 -4.78
#